data_AF-A0A2I0EU30-F1
#
_entry.id   AF-A0A2I0EU30-F1
#
_cell.length_a   1.000
_cell.length_b   1.000
_cell.length_c   1.000
_cell.angle_alpha   90.00
_cell.angle_beta   90.00
_cell.angle_gamma   90.00
#
_symmetry.space_group_name_H-M   'P 1'
#
loop_
_entity.id
_entity.type
_entity.pdbx_description
1 polymer ?
#
loop_
_entity_poly.entity_id
_entity_poly.type
_entity_poly.pdbx_seq_one_letter_code
_entity_poly.pdbx_strand_id
1 'polypeptide(L)'
;MNDIKLLEQLQAQLAEIQTTTHDTLEPSVTRKIEEAIENLDLVIENSASKEADYKAIGLKTLGDLLIYFPSIIELIQLFRKFLE
;
A
#
# COMPACT_ATOMS: atom_id res chain seq x y z
N MET A 1 6.91 -10.04 -14.01
CA MET A 1 6.93 -9.94 -12.54
C MET A 1 5.77 -10.77 -12.02
N ASN A 2 5.89 -11.49 -10.90
CA ASN A 2 4.73 -12.15 -10.31
C ASN A 2 3.89 -11.04 -9.63
N ASP A 3 2.66 -10.81 -10.07
CA ASP A 3 1.88 -9.64 -9.63
C ASP A 3 1.55 -9.69 -8.12
N ILE A 4 1.63 -10.87 -7.49
CA ILE A 4 1.57 -11.03 -6.03
C ILE A 4 2.79 -10.40 -5.35
N LYS A 5 3.99 -10.55 -5.92
CA LYS A 5 5.21 -9.94 -5.38
C LYS A 5 5.16 -8.42 -5.37
N LEU A 6 4.43 -7.83 -6.33
CA LEU A 6 4.19 -6.38 -6.33
C LEU A 6 3.38 -5.96 -5.10
N LEU A 7 2.33 -6.71 -4.76
CA LEU A 7 1.56 -6.41 -3.55
C LEU A 7 2.34 -6.64 -2.27
N GLU A 8 3.15 -7.70 -2.19
CA GLU A 8 4.05 -7.94 -1.06
C GLU A 8 5.04 -6.77 -0.87
N GLN A 9 5.59 -6.24 -1.98
CA GLN A 9 6.47 -5.07 -1.95
C GLN A 9 5.75 -3.80 -1.50
N LEU A 10 4.52 -3.57 -1.99
CA LEU A 10 3.70 -2.44 -1.59
C LEU A 10 3.36 -2.50 -0.10
N GLN A 11 2.96 -3.67 0.39
CA GLN A 11 2.65 -3.93 1.80
C GLN A 11 3.87 -3.61 2.68
N ALA A 12 5.06 -4.10 2.30
CA ALA A 12 6.28 -3.85 3.04
C ALA A 12 6.65 -2.35 3.09
N GLN A 13 6.47 -1.64 1.98
CA GLN A 13 6.74 -0.20 1.91
C GLN A 13 5.76 0.61 2.77
N LEU A 14 4.48 0.24 2.80
CA LEU A 14 3.49 0.87 3.68
C LEU A 14 3.80 0.63 5.16
N ALA A 15 4.23 -0.58 5.52
CA ALA A 15 4.65 -0.90 6.89
C ALA A 15 5.92 -0.12 7.31
N GLU A 16 6.88 0.06 6.39
CA GLU A 16 8.06 0.89 6.62
C GLU A 16 7.67 2.36 6.87
N ILE A 17 6.77 2.91 6.06
CA ILE A 17 6.27 4.27 6.25
C ILE A 17 5.52 4.41 7.56
N GLN A 18 4.62 3.49 7.89
CA GLN A 18 3.91 3.50 9.17
C GLN A 18 4.90 3.52 10.35
N THR A 19 5.96 2.70 10.29
CA THR A 19 6.97 2.61 11.35
C THR A 19 7.83 3.87 11.45
N THR A 20 8.22 4.45 10.31
CA THR A 20 9.12 5.61 10.25
C THR A 20 8.41 6.94 10.50
N THR A 21 7.10 7.01 10.26
CA THR A 21 6.29 8.23 10.36
C THR A 21 5.20 8.13 11.44
N HIS A 22 5.21 7.09 12.28
CA HIS A 22 4.19 6.85 13.31
C HIS A 22 3.93 8.07 14.20
N ASP A 23 5.01 8.73 14.65
CA ASP A 23 4.93 9.87 15.56
C ASP A 23 4.65 11.21 14.85
N THR A 24 4.69 11.23 13.51
CA THR A 24 4.55 12.46 12.70
C THR A 24 3.24 12.52 11.92
N LEU A 25 2.61 11.37 11.67
CA LEU A 25 1.32 11.29 11.00
C LEU A 25 0.16 11.58 11.95
N GLU A 26 -0.89 12.20 11.41
CA GLU A 26 -2.15 12.30 12.15
C GLU A 26 -2.73 10.89 12.38
N PRO A 27 -3.39 10.63 13.53
CA PRO A 27 -3.98 9.33 13.83
C PRO A 27 -4.95 8.81 12.75
N SER A 28 -5.62 9.73 12.04
CA SER A 28 -6.50 9.42 10.92
C SER A 28 -5.74 8.82 9.73
N VAL A 29 -4.52 9.27 9.47
CA VAL A 29 -3.65 8.80 8.39
C VAL A 29 -3.02 7.46 8.76
N THR A 30 -2.52 7.33 10.00
CA THR A 30 -2.01 6.06 10.53
C THR A 30 -3.04 4.94 10.40
N ARG A 31 -4.29 5.21 10.80
CA ARG A 31 -5.39 4.24 10.68
C ARG A 31 -5.69 3.86 9.21
N LYS A 32 -5.51 4.79 8.27
CA LYS A 32 -5.71 4.52 6.84
C LYS A 32 -4.61 3.64 6.25
N ILE A 33 -3.37 3.83 6.70
CA ILE A 33 -2.24 2.97 6.33
C ILE A 33 -2.45 1.56 6.88
N GLU A 34 -2.90 1.43 8.12
CA GLU A 34 -3.26 0.13 8.73
C GLU A 34 -4.36 -0.59 7.94
N GLU A 35 -5.47 0.10 7.65
CA GLU A 35 -6.56 -0.44 6.82
C GLU A 35 -6.05 -0.87 5.42
N ALA A 36 -5.10 -0.14 4.84
CA ALA A 36 -4.50 -0.48 3.56
C ALA A 36 -3.63 -1.74 3.64
N ILE A 37 -2.81 -1.88 4.69
CA ILE A 37 -1.97 -3.06 4.94
C ILE A 37 -2.85 -4.31 5.15
N GLU A 38 -3.86 -4.24 6.01
CA GLU A 38 -4.78 -5.36 6.27
C GLU A 38 -5.50 -5.81 4.98
N ASN A 39 -5.94 -4.88 4.15
CA ASN A 39 -6.57 -5.22 2.86
C ASN A 39 -5.59 -5.90 1.89
N LEU A 40 -4.32 -5.47 1.87
CA LEU A 40 -3.30 -6.11 1.05
C LEU A 40 -2.99 -7.52 1.55
N ASP A 41 -2.86 -7.72 2.86
CA ASP A 41 -2.65 -9.04 3.48
C ASP A 41 -3.79 -10.00 3.11
N LEU A 42 -5.05 -9.56 3.22
CA LEU A 42 -6.21 -10.36 2.80
C LEU A 42 -6.15 -10.75 1.33
N VAL A 43 -5.73 -9.85 0.44
CA VAL A 43 -5.61 -10.16 -1.00
C VAL A 43 -4.46 -11.14 -1.27
N ILE A 44 -3.32 -10.96 -0.60
CA ILE A 44 -2.16 -11.84 -0.72
C ILE A 44 -2.48 -13.24 -0.18
N GLU A 45 -3.13 -13.35 0.97
CA GLU A 45 -3.54 -14.64 1.56
C GLU A 45 -4.57 -15.37 0.69
N ASN A 46 -5.49 -14.63 0.05
CA ASN A 46 -6.50 -15.20 -0.85
C ASN A 46 -6.02 -15.37 -2.29
N SER A 47 -4.74 -15.09 -2.58
CA SER A 47 -4.17 -15.10 -3.94
C SER A 47 -4.19 -16.46 -4.64
N ALA A 48 -4.33 -17.55 -3.87
CA ALA A 48 -4.50 -18.89 -4.40
C ALA A 48 -5.89 -19.15 -5.03
N SER A 49 -6.86 -18.25 -4.83
CA SER A 49 -8.28 -18.50 -5.13
C SER A 49 -8.86 -17.73 -6.33
N LYS A 50 -8.17 -16.71 -6.87
CA LYS A 50 -8.69 -15.86 -7.96
C LYS A 50 -7.61 -15.37 -8.93
N GLU A 51 -7.99 -15.23 -10.20
CA GLU A 51 -7.37 -14.30 -11.16
C GLU A 51 -7.67 -12.86 -10.69
N ALA A 52 -7.04 -12.43 -9.59
CA ALA A 52 -7.10 -11.04 -9.17
C ALA A 52 -6.05 -10.25 -9.95
N ASP A 53 -6.46 -9.13 -10.55
CA ASP A 53 -5.52 -8.15 -11.12
C ASP A 53 -4.86 -7.41 -9.95
N TYR A 54 -3.78 -8.01 -9.43
CA TYR A 54 -3.06 -7.50 -8.28
C TYR A 54 -2.45 -6.11 -8.54
N LYS A 55 -2.15 -5.76 -9.80
CA LYS A 55 -1.73 -4.40 -10.16
C LYS A 55 -2.86 -3.40 -9.98
N ALA A 56 -4.07 -3.72 -10.43
CA ALA A 56 -5.24 -2.86 -10.22
C ALA A 56 -5.54 -2.68 -8.72
N ILE A 57 -5.37 -3.73 -7.91
CA ILE A 57 -5.54 -3.67 -6.46
C ILE A 57 -4.49 -2.73 -5.83
N GLY A 58 -3.21 -2.90 -6.16
CA GLY A 58 -2.15 -2.05 -5.61
C GLY A 58 -2.32 -0.58 -6.00
N LEU A 59 -2.70 -0.30 -7.25
CA LEU A 59 -2.99 1.06 -7.72
C LEU A 59 -4.20 1.67 -7.00
N LYS A 60 -5.24 0.88 -6.74
CA LYS A 60 -6.41 1.35 -5.96
C LYS A 60 -6.00 1.69 -4.53
N THR A 61 -5.26 0.81 -3.86
CA THR A 61 -4.78 1.04 -2.49
C THR A 61 -3.94 2.32 -2.39
N LEU A 62 -3.01 2.50 -3.33
CA LEU A 62 -2.21 3.71 -3.39
C LEU A 62 -3.06 4.96 -3.68
N GLY A 63 -4.04 4.87 -4.58
CA GLY A 63 -4.97 5.95 -4.90
C GLY A 63 -5.84 6.37 -3.72
N ASP A 64 -6.32 5.40 -2.94
CA ASP A 64 -7.11 5.64 -1.73
C ASP A 64 -6.25 6.37 -0.67
N LEU A 65 -4.95 6.06 -0.58
CA LEU A 65 -4.02 6.70 0.37
C LEU A 65 -3.57 8.12 -0.05
N LEU A 66 -3.60 8.47 -1.35
CA LEU A 66 -3.25 9.82 -1.83
C LEU A 66 -4.06 10.94 -1.16
N ILE A 67 -5.30 10.65 -0.76
CA ILE A 67 -6.21 11.63 -0.15
C ILE A 67 -5.80 11.94 1.29
N TYR A 68 -5.08 11.04 1.94
CA TYR A 68 -4.79 11.11 3.38
C TYR A 68 -3.36 11.50 3.68
N PHE A 69 -2.42 11.34 2.75
CA PHE A 69 -1.05 11.76 3.00
C PHE A 69 -0.89 13.27 2.82
N PRO A 70 -0.36 13.97 3.84
CA PRO A 70 -0.04 15.39 3.71
C PRO A 70 1.11 15.65 2.72
N SER A 71 1.97 14.65 2.47
CA SER A 71 3.06 14.71 1.50
C SER A 71 2.83 13.75 0.34
N ILE A 72 2.26 14.28 -0.74
CA ILE A 72 2.13 13.59 -2.03
C ILE A 72 3.49 13.05 -2.56
N ILE A 73 4.62 13.61 -2.11
CA ILE A 73 5.96 13.25 -2.59
C ILE A 73 6.37 11.83 -2.19
N GLU A 74 6.16 11.43 -0.94
CA GLU A 74 6.52 10.08 -0.48
C GLU A 74 5.64 9.03 -1.16
N LEU A 75 4.37 9.35 -1.38
CA LEU A 75 3.44 8.49 -2.09
C LEU A 75 3.78 8.37 -3.58
N ILE A 76 4.19 9.46 -4.24
CA ILE A 76 4.69 9.42 -5.63
C ILE A 76 5.94 8.56 -5.74
N GLN A 77 6.85 8.61 -4.76
CA GLN A 77 8.02 7.74 -4.73
C GLN A 77 7.62 6.26 -4.58
N LEU A 78 6.62 5.98 -3.77
CA LEU A 78 5.98 4.67 -3.61
C LEU A 78 5.38 4.18 -4.94
N PHE A 79 4.56 5.01 -5.60
CA PHE A 79 3.99 4.74 -6.92
C PHE A 79 5.08 4.45 -7.96
N ARG A 80 6.16 5.23 -7.96
CA ARG A 80 7.27 5.05 -8.89
C ARG A 80 7.99 3.72 -8.66
N LYS A 81 8.30 3.38 -7.40
CA LYS A 81 8.92 2.10 -7.04
C LYS A 81 8.01 0.89 -7.31
N PHE A 82 6.69 1.07 -7.23
CA PHE A 82 5.71 0.02 -7.51
C PHE A 82 5.52 -0.24 -9.02
N LEU A 83 5.79 0.76 -9.87
CA LEU A 83 5.62 0.70 -11.31
C LEU A 83 6.90 0.34 -12.09
N GLU A 84 8.08 0.57 -11.51
CA GLU A 84 9.39 0.12 -12.03
C GLU A 84 9.60 -1.40 -11.85
#